data_AF-A0A7K5PBT0-F1
#
_entry.id   AF-A0A7K5PBT0-F1
#
_cell.length_a   1.000
_cell.length_b   1.000
_cell.length_c   1.000
_cell.angle_alpha   90.00
_cell.angle_beta   90.00
_cell.angle_gamma   90.00
#
_symmetry.space_group_name_H-M   'P 1'
#
loop_
_entity.id
_entity.type
_entity.pdbx_description
1 polymer ?
#
loop_
_entity_poly.entity_id
_entity_poly.type
_entity_poly.pdbx_seq_one_letter_code
_entity_poly.pdbx_strand_id
1 'polypeptide(L)'
;MAFKKTPKLFKTFFHWKLWKFSIIVFVFLVFLFLLQREVGVQDFKDEAGIEPIVGKKSHVLGLVLNAMNNIKGAKPKMQIKAPIRQTKIPGERHCLPGHYTPVELKPFLDRPLQDPNAPGASGKAFKTINLNSEEQKEKQVGEEKHCFNAFASDRISLHRDLGPDTRPPECIEQKFKRCPPLPTTSIIIVFHNEAWSTLLRTVHSVMYTSPAILLKEIILVDDASVDEYLHDKLDEYVKQFQIVKVVRQKERKGLITARLLGASVATGETLTFLDAHCECFYGWLEPLLARIAENPVAVVSPDIASIDLNTFEFSKPSPYVHSHNRGNFDWSSSFGWESLPKHENKRRKDETYPIRTPTFAGGLFSISKDYFEHIGSYDEEMEIWGGENIEMSFRVWQCGGQLEIMPCSVVGHVFRSKSPHTFPKGTQVITRNQVRLAEVWMDEYKEIFYRRNTEAAKIVKQKTFGDISKRLDLRQRLQCKNFTWYLSNVYPEAYVPDLNPLFSGYLKNIGNRMCLDVGENNHGGKPLIMYSCHGLGGNQYFEYSAHHEIRHNIQKELCLHASKGPVQLRECTYKGQKTFAVGEEQWLHQKDQTLYNEALHMCLTGNGEHPSLASCNPSDPFQKWIFGQN
;
A
#
# COMPACT_ATOMS: atom_id res chain seq x y z
N MET A 1 -39.06 -2.53 -68.48
CA MET A 1 -37.87 -2.10 -69.24
C MET A 1 -36.64 -2.36 -68.36
N ALA A 2 -35.94 -3.48 -68.57
CA ALA A 2 -34.64 -3.58 -69.30
C ALA A 2 -33.44 -3.20 -68.38
N PHE A 3 -32.32 -3.93 -68.23
CA PHE A 3 -31.77 -5.16 -68.84
C PHE A 3 -30.54 -5.65 -68.01
N LYS A 4 -30.42 -6.99 -67.82
CA LYS A 4 -29.23 -7.89 -67.85
C LYS A 4 -27.92 -7.72 -66.99
N LYS A 5 -27.53 -8.87 -66.40
CA LYS A 5 -26.26 -9.66 -66.46
C LYS A 5 -25.30 -9.74 -65.22
N THR A 6 -25.06 -10.99 -64.79
CA THR A 6 -24.02 -11.61 -63.92
C THR A 6 -22.65 -11.81 -64.64
N PRO A 7 -21.60 -12.53 -64.12
CA PRO A 7 -20.83 -12.54 -62.85
C PRO A 7 -19.26 -12.57 -63.07
N LYS A 8 -18.44 -12.62 -61.98
CA LYS A 8 -17.06 -13.22 -61.82
C LYS A 8 -16.03 -12.29 -61.14
N LEU A 9 -15.69 -12.53 -59.87
CA LEU A 9 -14.43 -12.08 -59.25
C LEU A 9 -14.19 -12.78 -57.89
N PHE A 10 -13.82 -14.06 -57.90
CA PHE A 10 -13.42 -14.79 -56.67
C PHE A 10 -12.28 -15.80 -56.89
N LYS A 11 -11.36 -15.52 -57.83
CA LYS A 11 -10.18 -16.38 -58.06
C LYS A 11 -8.82 -15.67 -58.09
N THR A 12 -8.74 -14.35 -57.90
CA THR A 12 -7.47 -13.60 -58.02
C THR A 12 -6.81 -13.25 -56.69
N PHE A 13 -7.48 -13.41 -55.54
CA PHE A 13 -6.93 -13.00 -54.25
C PHE A 13 -6.06 -14.07 -53.56
N PHE A 14 -6.19 -15.34 -53.95
CA PHE A 14 -5.49 -16.46 -53.27
C PHE A 14 -4.07 -16.69 -53.83
N HIS A 15 -3.83 -16.42 -55.12
CA HIS A 15 -2.50 -16.61 -55.73
C HIS A 15 -1.48 -15.53 -55.35
N TRP A 16 -1.91 -14.33 -54.94
CA TRP A 16 -0.99 -13.24 -54.62
C TRP A 16 -0.32 -13.38 -53.23
N LYS A 17 -0.95 -14.10 -52.29
CA LYS A 17 -0.38 -14.35 -50.95
C LYS A 17 0.66 -15.48 -50.92
N LEU A 18 0.52 -16.52 -51.76
CA LEU A 18 1.50 -17.62 -51.80
C LEU A 18 2.86 -17.17 -52.35
N TRP A 19 2.88 -16.29 -53.35
CA TRP A 19 4.14 -15.88 -54.00
C TRP A 19 5.04 -15.04 -53.09
N LYS A 20 4.44 -14.18 -52.24
CA LYS A 20 5.18 -13.41 -51.22
C LYS A 20 5.81 -14.31 -50.15
N PHE A 21 5.16 -15.41 -49.79
CA PHE A 21 5.70 -16.35 -48.80
C PHE A 21 6.88 -17.15 -49.38
N SER A 22 6.81 -17.58 -50.64
CA SER A 22 7.90 -18.27 -51.33
C SER A 22 9.15 -17.38 -51.49
N ILE A 23 8.99 -16.08 -51.74
CA ILE A 23 10.12 -15.14 -51.86
C ILE A 23 10.82 -14.94 -50.52
N ILE A 24 10.06 -14.83 -49.41
CA ILE A 24 10.64 -14.67 -48.06
C ILE A 24 11.42 -15.92 -47.66
N VAL A 25 10.90 -17.12 -47.94
CA VAL A 25 11.61 -18.38 -47.66
C VAL A 25 12.88 -18.50 -48.51
N PHE A 26 12.85 -18.08 -49.78
CA PHE A 26 14.02 -18.10 -50.64
C PHE A 26 15.11 -17.13 -50.16
N VAL A 27 14.75 -15.91 -49.77
CA VAL A 27 15.69 -14.92 -49.21
C VAL A 27 16.30 -15.43 -47.89
N PHE A 28 15.51 -16.10 -47.04
CA PHE A 28 15.99 -16.68 -45.79
C PHE A 28 16.97 -17.85 -46.02
N LEU A 29 16.74 -18.70 -47.02
CA LEU A 29 17.64 -19.78 -47.38
C LEU A 29 18.96 -19.28 -48.00
N VAL A 30 18.90 -18.24 -48.83
CA VAL A 30 20.11 -17.59 -49.37
C VAL A 30 20.92 -16.92 -48.25
N PHE A 31 20.25 -16.29 -47.28
CA PHE A 31 20.90 -15.70 -46.11
C PHE A 31 21.60 -16.75 -45.24
N LEU A 32 20.97 -17.92 -45.01
CA LEU A 32 21.60 -19.05 -44.31
C LEU A 32 22.81 -19.62 -45.06
N PHE A 33 22.74 -19.68 -46.40
CA PHE A 33 23.85 -20.16 -47.23
C PHE A 33 25.04 -19.18 -47.23
N LEU A 34 24.77 -17.87 -47.16
CA LEU A 34 25.81 -16.84 -47.00
C LEU A 34 26.48 -16.89 -45.62
N LEU A 35 25.70 -17.13 -44.55
CA LEU A 35 26.25 -17.30 -43.20
C LEU A 35 27.12 -18.57 -43.06
N GLN A 36 26.80 -19.65 -43.76
CA GLN A 36 27.66 -20.85 -43.79
C GLN A 36 28.96 -20.65 -44.58
N ARG A 37 29.04 -19.63 -45.45
CA ARG A 37 30.23 -19.33 -46.26
C ARG A 37 31.22 -18.40 -45.57
N GLU A 38 30.82 -17.70 -44.50
CA GLU A 38 31.69 -16.80 -43.71
C GLU A 38 32.43 -17.48 -42.54
N VAL A 39 32.23 -18.78 -42.31
CA VAL A 39 33.05 -19.58 -41.36
C VAL A 39 33.95 -20.54 -42.13
N GLY A 40 34.79 -19.99 -42.99
CA GLY A 40 35.92 -20.67 -43.63
C GLY A 40 37.21 -20.19 -43.00
N VAL A 41 37.74 -20.95 -42.03
CA VAL A 41 39.06 -20.68 -41.43
C VAL A 41 40.13 -20.94 -42.48
N GLN A 42 40.93 -19.90 -42.73
CA GLN A 42 42.07 -19.89 -43.60
C GLN A 42 43.28 -19.64 -42.70
N ASP A 43 44.23 -20.58 -42.65
CA ASP A 43 45.59 -20.23 -42.27
C ASP A 43 46.62 -21.12 -42.98
N PHE A 44 47.65 -20.45 -43.48
CA PHE A 44 48.70 -20.95 -44.37
C PHE A 44 50.00 -21.14 -43.57
N LYS A 45 50.67 -22.27 -43.83
CA LYS A 45 52.11 -22.55 -43.89
C LYS A 45 53.09 -21.92 -42.89
N ASP A 46 53.91 -22.79 -42.29
CA ASP A 46 55.38 -22.71 -42.44
C ASP A 46 56.02 -24.12 -42.43
N GLU A 47 57.03 -24.29 -43.28
CA GLU A 47 57.79 -25.50 -43.58
C GLU A 47 58.92 -25.77 -42.56
N ALA A 48 59.24 -27.05 -42.31
CA ALA A 48 60.57 -27.66 -42.49
C ALA A 48 60.66 -28.98 -41.70
N GLY A 49 61.06 -30.05 -42.39
CA GLY A 49 61.04 -31.42 -41.87
C GLY A 49 62.25 -31.86 -41.04
N ILE A 50 62.15 -33.09 -40.54
CA ILE A 50 63.14 -34.19 -40.54
C ILE A 50 62.71 -35.18 -39.44
N GLU A 51 62.59 -36.46 -39.81
CA GLU A 51 62.36 -37.61 -38.94
C GLU A 51 63.64 -38.50 -38.95
N PRO A 52 63.78 -39.56 -38.13
CA PRO A 52 64.22 -39.54 -36.73
C PRO A 52 65.48 -40.40 -36.49
N ILE A 53 66.31 -40.11 -35.46
CA ILE A 53 67.25 -41.12 -34.91
C ILE A 53 67.30 -41.08 -33.38
N VAL A 54 66.95 -42.25 -32.84
CA VAL A 54 67.01 -42.73 -31.46
C VAL A 54 68.44 -42.82 -30.95
N GLY A 55 68.68 -42.39 -29.70
CA GLY A 55 69.87 -42.80 -28.96
C GLY A 55 70.21 -41.94 -27.76
N LYS A 56 70.12 -42.53 -26.56
CA LYS A 56 70.55 -42.02 -25.24
C LYS A 56 69.58 -41.09 -24.51
N LYS A 57 68.52 -41.68 -23.94
CA LYS A 57 67.88 -41.16 -22.71
C LYS A 57 67.22 -42.26 -21.83
N SER A 58 67.69 -43.51 -21.90
CA SER A 58 67.13 -44.62 -21.12
C SER A 58 67.64 -44.74 -19.68
N HIS A 59 68.53 -43.86 -19.21
CA HIS A 59 69.08 -43.98 -17.84
C HIS A 59 68.45 -43.05 -16.80
N VAL A 60 67.63 -42.08 -17.21
CA VAL A 60 66.95 -41.13 -16.30
C VAL A 60 65.51 -41.56 -15.99
N LEU A 61 64.87 -42.34 -16.87
CA LEU A 61 63.49 -42.82 -16.69
C LEU A 61 63.37 -43.91 -15.60
N GLY A 62 64.43 -44.69 -15.36
CA GLY A 62 64.43 -45.78 -14.37
C GLY A 62 64.51 -45.31 -12.91
N LEU A 63 65.11 -44.13 -12.64
CA LEU A 63 65.23 -43.59 -11.29
C LEU A 63 63.93 -42.92 -10.81
N VAL A 64 63.12 -42.37 -11.73
CA VAL A 64 61.84 -41.73 -11.41
C VAL A 64 60.75 -42.77 -11.11
N LEU A 65 60.78 -43.92 -11.78
CA LEU A 65 59.79 -45.00 -11.59
C LEU A 65 59.93 -45.74 -10.24
N ASN A 66 61.15 -45.85 -9.68
CA ASN A 66 61.34 -46.49 -8.37
C ASN A 66 61.01 -45.57 -7.18
N ALA A 67 61.03 -44.24 -7.35
CA ALA A 67 60.58 -43.30 -6.33
C ALA A 67 59.04 -43.22 -6.21
N MET A 68 58.30 -43.65 -7.24
CA MET A 68 56.83 -43.64 -7.24
C MET A 68 56.17 -44.89 -6.64
N ASN A 69 56.92 -45.97 -6.39
CA ASN A 69 56.37 -47.21 -5.83
C ASN A 69 56.41 -47.30 -4.29
N ASN A 70 57.05 -46.36 -3.59
CA ASN A 70 57.19 -46.39 -2.11
C ASN A 70 56.34 -45.36 -1.33
N ILE A 71 55.37 -44.69 -1.97
CA ILE A 71 54.41 -43.78 -1.29
C ILE A 71 52.96 -44.27 -1.44
N LYS A 72 52.72 -45.58 -1.23
CA LYS A 72 51.36 -46.17 -1.21
C LYS A 72 50.94 -46.77 0.14
N GLY A 73 51.65 -46.47 1.22
CA GLY A 73 51.46 -47.13 2.53
C GLY A 73 50.86 -46.30 3.68
N ALA A 74 50.71 -44.97 3.60
CA ALA A 74 50.16 -44.19 4.72
C ALA A 74 49.68 -42.78 4.31
N LYS A 75 48.39 -42.62 4.00
CA LYS A 75 47.67 -41.34 4.08
C LYS A 75 46.21 -41.58 4.50
N PRO A 76 45.65 -40.78 5.43
CA PRO A 76 44.25 -40.89 5.85
C PRO A 76 43.31 -40.57 4.69
N LYS A 77 42.26 -41.39 4.53
CA LYS A 77 41.22 -41.22 3.50
C LYS A 77 40.37 -39.98 3.80
N MET A 78 40.75 -38.81 3.28
CA MET A 78 39.77 -37.75 2.98
C MET A 78 39.28 -37.97 1.54
N GLN A 79 38.15 -38.67 1.40
CA GLN A 79 37.42 -38.69 0.14
C GLN A 79 36.68 -37.35 -0.01
N ILE A 80 37.29 -36.38 -0.66
CA ILE A 80 36.53 -35.32 -1.31
C ILE A 80 35.90 -35.99 -2.54
N LYS A 81 34.64 -36.42 -2.42
CA LYS A 81 33.85 -36.80 -3.59
C LYS A 81 33.81 -35.59 -4.51
N ALA A 82 34.08 -35.80 -5.80
CA ALA A 82 33.76 -34.82 -6.83
C ALA A 82 32.29 -34.39 -6.64
N PRO A 83 31.94 -33.10 -6.82
CA PRO A 83 30.56 -32.67 -6.67
C PRO A 83 29.71 -33.53 -7.61
N ILE A 84 28.86 -34.35 -7.01
CA ILE A 84 27.86 -35.10 -7.75
C ILE A 84 27.05 -34.02 -8.46
N ARG A 85 27.10 -34.00 -9.79
CA ARG A 85 26.14 -33.26 -10.59
C ARG A 85 24.79 -33.88 -10.25
N GLN A 86 24.11 -33.30 -9.25
CA GLN A 86 22.74 -33.66 -8.95
C GLN A 86 21.96 -33.34 -10.22
N THR A 87 21.43 -34.39 -10.83
CA THR A 87 20.39 -34.30 -11.84
C THR A 87 19.29 -33.41 -11.26
N LYS A 88 19.11 -32.22 -11.85
CA LYS A 88 18.07 -31.26 -11.45
C LYS A 88 16.71 -31.96 -11.48
N ILE A 89 16.12 -32.19 -10.31
CA ILE A 89 14.70 -32.50 -10.18
C ILE A 89 13.98 -31.14 -10.08
N PRO A 90 13.09 -30.79 -11.02
CA PRO A 90 12.32 -29.56 -10.92
C PRO A 90 11.39 -29.64 -9.68
N GLY A 91 11.58 -28.76 -8.69
CA GLY A 91 10.63 -28.58 -7.57
C GLY A 91 11.18 -28.73 -6.15
N GLU A 92 12.42 -29.15 -5.94
CA GLU A 92 12.99 -29.28 -4.59
C GLU A 92 13.51 -27.90 -4.09
N ARG A 93 12.77 -27.25 -3.18
CA ARG A 93 13.24 -26.02 -2.52
C ARG A 93 14.52 -26.34 -1.73
N HIS A 94 15.63 -25.72 -2.10
CA HIS A 94 16.93 -25.93 -1.47
C HIS A 94 16.91 -25.36 -0.03
N CYS A 95 16.57 -26.20 0.95
CA CYS A 95 16.54 -25.83 2.36
C CYS A 95 17.93 -26.01 2.98
N LEU A 96 18.66 -24.91 3.16
CA LEU A 96 19.94 -24.93 3.85
C LEU A 96 19.71 -24.79 5.38
N PRO A 97 20.55 -25.41 6.23
CA PRO A 97 20.46 -25.24 7.68
C PRO A 97 21.00 -23.87 8.13
N GLY A 98 20.68 -23.52 9.39
CA GLY A 98 21.21 -22.33 10.06
C GLY A 98 20.57 -21.02 9.60
N HIS A 99 21.27 -19.90 9.86
CA HIS A 99 20.80 -18.54 9.59
C HIS A 99 21.72 -17.83 8.60
N TYR A 100 21.16 -16.96 7.77
CA TYR A 100 21.93 -16.10 6.87
C TYR A 100 22.95 -15.26 7.67
N THR A 101 24.16 -15.15 7.14
CA THR A 101 25.22 -14.31 7.67
C THR A 101 25.06 -12.86 7.18
N PRO A 102 25.66 -11.87 7.87
CA PRO A 102 25.66 -10.49 7.39
C PRO A 102 26.26 -10.32 5.99
N VAL A 103 27.23 -11.18 5.61
CA VAL A 103 27.85 -11.15 4.28
C VAL A 103 26.89 -11.63 3.19
N GLU A 104 26.07 -12.65 3.48
CA GLU A 104 25.01 -13.09 2.56
C GLU A 104 23.91 -12.04 2.43
N LEU A 105 23.64 -11.27 3.48
CA LEU A 105 22.64 -10.20 3.51
C LEU A 105 23.18 -8.82 3.14
N LYS A 106 24.36 -8.73 2.53
CA LYS A 106 24.90 -7.44 2.05
C LYS A 106 23.93 -6.80 1.04
N PRO A 107 23.79 -5.47 1.02
CA PRO A 107 22.86 -4.78 0.13
C PRO A 107 23.24 -4.95 -1.34
N PHE A 108 22.30 -4.66 -2.24
CA PHE A 108 22.55 -4.66 -3.68
C PHE A 108 23.61 -3.63 -4.09
N LEU A 109 23.57 -2.45 -3.47
CA LEU A 109 24.55 -1.40 -3.67
C LEU A 109 25.05 -0.90 -2.31
N ASP A 110 26.36 -0.64 -2.20
CA ASP A 110 26.92 -0.03 -0.99
C ASP A 110 26.65 1.48 -0.97
N ARG A 111 26.16 1.99 0.17
CA ARG A 111 25.93 3.43 0.34
C ARG A 111 27.28 4.17 0.42
N PRO A 112 27.52 5.21 -0.39
CA PRO A 112 28.73 6.02 -0.25
C PRO A 112 28.76 6.72 1.11
N LEU A 113 29.97 7.01 1.62
CA LEU A 113 30.11 7.83 2.81
C LEU A 113 29.43 9.19 2.60
N GLN A 114 28.59 9.59 3.55
CA GLN A 114 27.84 10.84 3.50
C GLN A 114 28.56 11.94 4.28
N ASP A 115 28.39 13.19 3.84
CA ASP A 115 28.80 14.36 4.61
C ASP A 115 27.80 14.59 5.75
N PRO A 116 28.21 14.49 7.03
CA PRO A 116 27.32 14.68 8.19
C PRO A 116 26.80 16.11 8.32
N ASN A 117 27.38 17.08 7.61
CA ASN A 117 26.97 18.49 7.61
C ASN A 117 26.07 18.86 6.41
N ALA A 118 25.85 17.94 5.47
CA ALA A 118 25.01 18.20 4.30
C ALA A 118 23.53 18.41 4.70
N PRO A 119 22.74 19.13 3.89
CA PRO A 119 21.31 19.30 4.12
C PRO A 119 20.59 17.96 4.31
N GLY A 120 19.87 17.83 5.43
CA GLY A 120 19.14 16.61 5.76
C GLY A 120 20.03 15.40 6.08
N ALA A 121 21.34 15.55 6.32
CA ALA A 121 22.19 14.41 6.68
C ALA A 121 21.62 13.61 7.87
N SER A 122 21.74 12.28 7.81
CA SER A 122 21.28 11.35 8.84
C SER A 122 19.80 11.49 9.25
N GLY A 123 18.91 11.82 8.31
CA GLY A 123 17.47 11.93 8.59
C GLY A 123 17.04 13.23 9.29
N LYS A 124 17.94 14.20 9.53
CA LYS A 124 17.63 15.43 10.27
C LYS A 124 16.78 16.41 9.46
N ALA A 125 16.07 17.30 10.14
CA ALA A 125 15.31 18.39 9.52
C ALA A 125 16.20 19.35 8.70
N PHE A 126 15.81 19.64 7.46
CA PHE A 126 16.36 20.73 6.67
C PHE A 126 15.42 21.93 6.68
N LYS A 127 15.79 22.98 7.42
CA LYS A 127 14.99 24.21 7.51
C LYS A 127 15.37 25.16 6.38
N THR A 128 14.48 25.36 5.41
CA THR A 128 14.69 26.27 4.27
C THR A 128 14.31 27.71 4.65
N ILE A 129 15.17 28.37 5.42
CA ILE A 129 15.02 29.75 5.90
C ILE A 129 15.98 30.70 5.17
N ASN A 130 15.70 32.01 5.20
CA ASN A 130 16.51 33.07 4.59
C ASN A 130 16.73 32.91 3.08
N LEU A 131 15.71 32.40 2.39
CA LEU A 131 15.71 32.23 0.94
C LEU A 131 15.63 33.60 0.23
N ASN A 132 16.36 33.76 -0.87
CA ASN A 132 16.22 34.93 -1.73
C ASN A 132 14.89 34.90 -2.51
N SER A 133 14.57 35.98 -3.23
CA SER A 133 13.27 36.09 -3.93
C SER A 133 13.03 35.00 -4.99
N GLU A 134 14.07 34.53 -5.66
CA GLU A 134 13.96 33.46 -6.67
C GLU A 134 13.78 32.10 -5.99
N GLU A 135 14.53 31.82 -4.94
CA GLU A 135 14.41 30.59 -4.15
C GLU A 135 13.05 30.45 -3.47
N GLN A 136 12.48 31.56 -2.98
CA GLN A 136 11.11 31.56 -2.43
C GLN A 136 10.08 31.16 -3.48
N LYS A 137 10.23 31.66 -4.73
CA LYS A 137 9.37 31.27 -5.85
C LYS A 137 9.56 29.80 -6.23
N GLU A 138 10.80 29.33 -6.30
CA GLU A 138 11.11 27.91 -6.58
C GLU A 138 10.44 26.99 -5.54
N LYS A 139 10.57 27.33 -4.25
CA LYS A 139 9.90 26.64 -3.15
C LYS A 139 8.38 26.62 -3.31
N GLN A 140 7.77 27.78 -3.57
CA GLN A 140 6.32 27.89 -3.74
C GLN A 140 5.82 27.03 -4.92
N VAL A 141 6.51 27.08 -6.07
CA VAL A 141 6.17 26.26 -7.24
C VAL A 141 6.27 24.76 -6.91
N GLY A 142 7.29 24.35 -6.17
CA GLY A 142 7.44 22.97 -5.70
C GLY A 142 6.31 22.52 -4.78
N GLU A 143 5.93 23.36 -3.81
CA GLU A 143 4.83 23.10 -2.87
C GLU A 143 3.47 23.02 -3.57
N GLU A 144 3.19 23.93 -4.51
CA GLU A 144 1.95 23.94 -5.30
C GLU A 144 1.84 22.70 -6.21
N LYS A 145 2.95 22.29 -6.84
CA LYS A 145 2.96 21.16 -7.76
C LYS A 145 2.92 19.80 -7.04
N HIS A 146 3.69 19.65 -5.97
CA HIS A 146 3.92 18.35 -5.34
C HIS A 146 3.24 18.19 -3.99
N CYS A 147 2.66 19.24 -3.41
CA CYS A 147 2.07 19.24 -2.06
C CYS A 147 3.06 18.83 -0.95
N PHE A 148 4.36 19.05 -1.18
CA PHE A 148 5.45 18.96 -0.22
C PHE A 148 6.58 19.91 -0.66
N ASN A 149 7.53 20.21 0.22
CA ASN A 149 8.64 21.13 -0.06
C ASN A 149 9.69 20.47 -0.98
N ALA A 150 9.43 20.46 -2.28
CA ALA A 150 10.34 19.89 -3.28
C ALA A 150 11.70 20.62 -3.31
N PHE A 151 11.73 21.93 -3.03
CA PHE A 151 12.96 22.71 -2.91
C PHE A 151 13.90 22.14 -1.84
N ALA A 152 13.37 21.70 -0.70
CA ALA A 152 14.15 20.99 0.31
C ALA A 152 14.65 19.65 -0.22
N SER A 153 13.77 18.84 -0.82
CA SER A 153 14.12 17.54 -1.37
C SER A 153 15.25 17.63 -2.40
N ASP A 154 15.21 18.61 -3.30
CA ASP A 154 16.19 18.75 -4.39
C ASP A 154 17.60 19.10 -3.89
N ARG A 155 17.71 19.60 -2.65
CA ARG A 155 18.98 19.94 -1.98
C ARG A 155 19.45 18.89 -0.97
N ILE A 156 18.65 17.87 -0.72
CA ILE A 156 19.00 16.72 0.12
C ILE A 156 19.56 15.60 -0.76
N SER A 157 20.67 14.98 -0.32
CA SER A 157 21.29 13.86 -1.03
C SER A 157 20.29 12.75 -1.38
N LEU A 158 20.37 12.20 -2.59
CA LEU A 158 19.64 10.97 -2.98
C LEU A 158 20.16 9.75 -2.22
N HIS A 159 21.34 9.85 -1.60
CA HIS A 159 22.08 8.77 -0.96
C HIS A 159 22.14 8.91 0.57
N ARG A 160 21.40 9.87 1.16
CA ARG A 160 21.48 10.17 2.59
C ARG A 160 21.32 8.90 3.42
N ASP A 161 22.13 8.79 4.47
CA ASP A 161 21.86 7.83 5.54
C ASP A 161 20.77 8.35 6.47
N LEU A 162 20.26 7.46 7.33
CA LEU A 162 19.26 7.79 8.34
C LEU A 162 19.86 7.75 9.75
N GLY A 163 21.17 7.94 9.87
CA GLY A 163 21.93 7.89 11.12
C GLY A 163 22.06 6.49 11.71
N PRO A 164 22.24 6.36 13.04
CA PRO A 164 22.33 5.06 13.68
C PRO A 164 20.98 4.30 13.62
N ASP A 165 21.07 2.97 13.57
CA ASP A 165 19.90 2.10 13.74
C ASP A 165 19.37 2.26 15.17
N THR A 166 18.13 2.72 15.27
CA THR A 166 17.44 3.09 16.53
C THR A 166 16.22 2.20 16.77
N ARG A 167 16.11 1.08 16.03
CA ARG A 167 15.10 0.06 16.29
C ARG A 167 15.35 -0.63 17.65
N PRO A 168 14.32 -1.30 18.18
CA PRO A 168 14.47 -2.19 19.34
C PRO A 168 15.63 -3.18 19.15
N PRO A 169 16.42 -3.49 20.20
CA PRO A 169 17.60 -4.35 20.09
C PRO A 169 17.32 -5.71 19.45
N GLU A 170 16.19 -6.33 19.77
CA GLU A 170 15.76 -7.61 19.19
C GLU A 170 15.58 -7.57 17.67
N CYS A 171 15.25 -6.41 17.09
CA CYS A 171 15.16 -6.21 15.64
C CYS A 171 16.54 -6.14 14.98
N ILE A 172 17.50 -5.51 15.65
CA ILE A 172 18.88 -5.39 15.17
C ILE A 172 19.60 -6.74 15.26
N GLU A 173 19.34 -7.50 16.32
CA GLU A 173 19.96 -8.80 16.59
C GLU A 173 19.32 -9.96 15.82
N GLN A 174 18.11 -9.77 15.28
CA GLN A 174 17.31 -10.78 14.60
C GLN A 174 18.13 -11.56 13.55
N LYS A 175 17.99 -12.89 13.56
CA LYS A 175 18.59 -13.80 12.57
C LYS A 175 17.51 -14.48 11.76
N PHE A 176 17.73 -14.58 10.45
CA PHE A 176 16.78 -15.16 9.52
C PHE A 176 17.22 -16.56 9.12
N LYS A 177 16.34 -17.55 9.30
CA LYS A 177 16.61 -18.95 8.94
C LYS A 177 16.78 -19.08 7.43
N ARG A 178 17.62 -20.01 6.99
CA ARG A 178 17.72 -20.39 5.56
C ARG A 178 16.67 -21.43 5.15
N CYS A 179 15.87 -21.93 6.10
CA CYS A 179 14.81 -22.91 5.87
C CYS A 179 13.55 -22.55 6.71
N PRO A 180 12.41 -22.22 6.06
CA PRO A 180 12.29 -21.98 4.62
C PRO A 180 13.24 -20.84 4.17
N PRO A 181 13.74 -20.85 2.92
CA PRO A 181 14.59 -19.77 2.43
C PRO A 181 13.81 -18.47 2.36
N LEU A 182 14.50 -17.34 2.51
CA LEU A 182 13.91 -16.03 2.25
C LEU A 182 13.55 -15.94 0.76
N PRO A 183 12.29 -15.62 0.40
CA PRO A 183 11.89 -15.51 -0.99
C PRO A 183 12.52 -14.29 -1.65
N THR A 184 12.70 -14.34 -2.97
CA THR A 184 13.06 -13.15 -3.75
C THR A 184 11.85 -12.22 -3.92
N THR A 185 12.08 -10.92 -4.02
CA THR A 185 11.02 -9.91 -4.21
C THR A 185 11.24 -9.08 -5.47
N SER A 186 10.14 -8.79 -6.17
CA SER A 186 10.06 -7.66 -7.11
C SER A 186 9.52 -6.45 -6.37
N ILE A 187 10.28 -5.35 -6.36
CA ILE A 187 9.82 -4.07 -5.82
C ILE A 187 8.99 -3.38 -6.91
N ILE A 188 7.78 -2.91 -6.60
CA ILE A 188 6.91 -2.21 -7.54
C ILE A 188 6.62 -0.82 -6.99
N ILE A 189 7.08 0.20 -7.71
CA ILE A 189 6.87 1.62 -7.36
C ILE A 189 6.05 2.25 -8.48
N VAL A 190 4.82 2.64 -8.16
CA VAL A 190 3.96 3.41 -9.08
C VAL A 190 4.22 4.89 -8.87
N PHE A 191 4.29 5.66 -9.95
CA PHE A 191 4.42 7.11 -9.88
C PHE A 191 3.60 7.83 -10.94
N HIS A 192 3.18 9.05 -10.63
CA HIS A 192 2.53 9.98 -11.55
C HIS A 192 2.96 11.41 -11.21
N ASN A 193 3.74 12.04 -12.10
CA ASN A 193 4.28 13.40 -11.89
C ASN A 193 5.05 13.57 -10.56
N GLU A 194 5.79 12.53 -10.15
CA GLU A 194 6.59 12.59 -8.93
C GLU A 194 7.85 13.44 -9.14
N ALA A 195 8.29 14.16 -8.10
CA ALA A 195 9.52 14.93 -8.20
C ALA A 195 10.73 13.99 -8.41
N TRP A 196 11.67 14.41 -9.25
CA TRP A 196 12.87 13.63 -9.58
C TRP A 196 13.65 13.20 -8.33
N SER A 197 13.84 14.12 -7.38
CA SER A 197 14.61 13.87 -6.16
C SER A 197 13.97 12.84 -5.24
N THR A 198 12.65 12.88 -5.03
CA THR A 198 11.93 11.90 -4.19
C THR A 198 11.85 10.53 -4.85
N LEU A 199 11.53 10.47 -6.15
CA LEU A 199 11.48 9.21 -6.91
C LEU A 199 12.83 8.49 -6.86
N LEU A 200 13.91 9.18 -7.20
CA LEU A 200 15.23 8.54 -7.22
C LEU A 200 15.77 8.26 -5.82
N ARG A 201 15.50 9.10 -4.81
CA ARG A 201 15.86 8.79 -3.42
C ARG A 201 15.19 7.49 -2.97
N THR A 202 13.94 7.24 -3.37
CA THR A 202 13.25 5.97 -3.11
C THR A 202 14.00 4.79 -3.75
N VAL A 203 14.32 4.87 -5.05
CA VAL A 203 15.04 3.82 -5.78
C VAL A 203 16.41 3.54 -5.17
N HIS A 204 17.18 4.58 -4.88
CA HIS A 204 18.47 4.47 -4.21
C HIS A 204 18.35 3.87 -2.81
N SER A 205 17.38 4.33 -2.02
CA SER A 205 17.16 3.83 -0.67
C SER A 205 16.88 2.32 -0.65
N VAL A 206 16.04 1.83 -1.59
CA VAL A 206 15.80 0.40 -1.78
C VAL A 206 17.11 -0.36 -2.08
N MET A 207 17.91 0.11 -3.04
CA MET A 207 19.17 -0.56 -3.41
C MET A 207 20.21 -0.58 -2.29
N TYR A 208 20.26 0.47 -1.47
CA TYR A 208 21.20 0.58 -0.35
C TYR A 208 20.83 -0.25 0.88
N THR A 209 19.57 -0.66 0.99
CA THR A 209 19.03 -1.30 2.21
C THR A 209 18.45 -2.69 1.97
N SER A 210 18.31 -3.12 0.71
CA SER A 210 17.79 -4.44 0.36
C SER A 210 18.93 -5.40 0.05
N PRO A 211 18.99 -6.58 0.70
CA PRO A 211 20.00 -7.59 0.39
C PRO A 211 19.99 -8.02 -1.08
N ALA A 212 21.17 -8.11 -1.68
CA ALA A 212 21.33 -8.42 -3.11
C ALA A 212 20.69 -9.77 -3.52
N ILE A 213 20.70 -10.76 -2.62
CA ILE A 213 20.13 -12.09 -2.86
C ILE A 213 18.60 -12.09 -2.86
N LEU A 214 17.97 -11.05 -2.30
CA LEU A 214 16.50 -10.95 -2.17
C LEU A 214 15.91 -10.01 -3.22
N LEU A 215 16.65 -8.96 -3.61
CA LEU A 215 16.18 -7.95 -4.56
C LEU A 215 16.29 -8.43 -6.00
N LYS A 216 15.19 -8.98 -6.54
CA LYS A 216 15.15 -9.53 -7.91
C LYS A 216 15.17 -8.45 -8.98
N GLU A 217 14.29 -7.46 -8.82
CA GLU A 217 14.10 -6.33 -9.74
C GLU A 217 13.36 -5.18 -9.04
N ILE A 218 13.53 -3.97 -9.56
CA ILE A 218 12.74 -2.78 -9.21
C ILE A 218 11.96 -2.36 -10.46
N ILE A 219 10.64 -2.39 -10.37
CA ILE A 219 9.73 -2.04 -11.46
C ILE A 219 9.13 -0.68 -11.14
N LEU A 220 9.51 0.33 -11.92
CA LEU A 220 8.94 1.66 -11.88
C LEU A 220 7.77 1.71 -12.86
N VAL A 221 6.54 1.90 -12.39
CA VAL A 221 5.37 2.01 -13.25
C VAL A 221 4.94 3.47 -13.36
N ASP A 222 5.11 4.04 -14.53
CA ASP A 222 4.65 5.38 -14.87
C ASP A 222 3.16 5.36 -15.23
N ASP A 223 2.31 5.96 -14.39
CA ASP A 223 0.89 6.15 -14.67
C ASP A 223 0.65 7.43 -15.48
N ALA A 224 1.15 7.45 -16.72
CA ALA A 224 0.99 8.56 -17.66
C ALA A 224 1.41 9.93 -17.09
N SER A 225 2.64 10.02 -16.57
CA SER A 225 3.25 11.29 -16.21
C SER A 225 3.41 12.21 -17.43
N VAL A 226 3.40 13.51 -17.17
CA VAL A 226 3.52 14.59 -18.17
C VAL A 226 4.89 15.26 -18.10
N ASP A 227 5.55 15.21 -16.96
CA ASP A 227 6.85 15.83 -16.76
C ASP A 227 7.93 15.17 -17.63
N GLU A 228 8.53 15.93 -18.56
CA GLU A 228 9.54 15.44 -19.52
C GLU A 228 10.73 14.71 -18.88
N TYR A 229 11.16 15.14 -17.70
CA TYR A 229 12.27 14.51 -16.98
C TYR A 229 11.94 13.08 -16.52
N LEU A 230 10.67 12.68 -16.50
CA LEU A 230 10.23 11.33 -16.16
C LEU A 230 10.21 10.39 -17.36
N HIS A 231 10.44 10.87 -18.59
CA HIS A 231 10.49 10.04 -19.80
C HIS A 231 11.93 9.58 -20.10
N ASP A 232 12.51 9.99 -21.23
CA ASP A 232 13.81 9.51 -21.72
C ASP A 232 14.93 9.70 -20.70
N LYS A 233 14.92 10.83 -19.96
CA LYS A 233 15.94 11.10 -18.93
C LYS A 233 15.90 10.05 -17.81
N LEU A 234 14.71 9.63 -17.37
CA LEU A 234 14.56 8.58 -16.36
C LEU A 234 14.99 7.23 -16.95
N ASP A 235 14.55 6.91 -18.16
CA ASP A 235 14.89 5.65 -18.84
C ASP A 235 16.40 5.47 -19.00
N GLU A 236 17.13 6.52 -19.39
CA GLU A 236 18.59 6.48 -19.47
C GLU A 236 19.26 6.39 -18.10
N TYR A 237 18.78 7.16 -17.10
CA TYR A 237 19.38 7.18 -15.77
C TYR A 237 19.32 5.80 -15.09
N VAL A 238 18.20 5.08 -15.20
CA VAL A 238 18.02 3.82 -14.46
C VAL A 238 18.76 2.63 -15.06
N LYS A 239 19.19 2.69 -16.34
CA LYS A 239 19.92 1.61 -17.01
C LYS A 239 21.18 1.17 -16.27
N GLN A 240 21.86 2.09 -15.60
CA GLN A 240 23.09 1.80 -14.86
C GLN A 240 22.90 0.76 -13.75
N PHE A 241 21.69 0.64 -13.20
CA PHE A 241 21.40 -0.26 -12.08
C PHE A 241 21.10 -1.70 -12.49
N GLN A 242 20.97 -2.00 -13.78
CA GLN A 242 20.71 -3.32 -14.39
C GLN A 242 19.38 -4.00 -14.03
N ILE A 243 18.92 -3.89 -12.78
CA ILE A 243 17.70 -4.54 -12.25
C ILE A 243 16.51 -3.59 -12.18
N VAL A 244 16.67 -2.33 -12.57
CA VAL A 244 15.62 -1.30 -12.57
C VAL A 244 15.00 -1.21 -13.96
N LYS A 245 13.68 -1.28 -14.05
CA LYS A 245 12.93 -1.27 -15.30
C LYS A 245 11.76 -0.30 -15.19
N VAL A 246 11.58 0.53 -16.20
CA VAL A 246 10.41 1.42 -16.31
C VAL A 246 9.35 0.77 -17.19
N VAL A 247 8.11 0.77 -16.73
CA VAL A 247 6.93 0.28 -17.42
C VAL A 247 5.97 1.44 -17.58
N ARG A 248 5.55 1.72 -18.82
CA ARG A 248 4.75 2.89 -19.14
C ARG A 248 3.28 2.52 -19.32
N GLN A 249 2.42 3.07 -18.49
CA GLN A 249 0.99 3.09 -18.74
C GLN A 249 0.66 4.32 -19.59
N LYS A 250 0.16 4.09 -20.82
CA LYS A 250 -0.02 5.16 -21.82
C LYS A 250 -1.14 6.15 -21.48
N GLU A 251 -2.10 5.72 -20.67
CA GLU A 251 -3.25 6.52 -20.25
C GLU A 251 -3.32 6.52 -18.74
N ARG A 252 -3.76 7.64 -18.17
CA ARG A 252 -3.90 7.76 -16.72
C ARG A 252 -5.05 6.90 -16.20
N LYS A 253 -4.73 5.76 -15.59
CA LYS A 253 -5.72 4.79 -15.07
C LYS A 253 -5.66 4.61 -13.56
N GLY A 254 -4.69 5.24 -12.89
CA GLY A 254 -4.59 5.21 -11.44
C GLY A 254 -3.65 4.16 -10.89
N LEU A 255 -3.45 4.27 -9.58
CA LEU A 255 -2.60 3.43 -8.75
C LEU A 255 -2.91 1.94 -8.95
N ILE A 256 -4.19 1.59 -8.95
CA ILE A 256 -4.65 0.19 -8.95
C ILE A 256 -4.24 -0.51 -10.24
N THR A 257 -4.61 0.07 -11.39
CA THR A 257 -4.25 -0.46 -12.72
C THR A 257 -2.73 -0.48 -12.91
N ALA A 258 -2.01 0.55 -12.44
CA ALA A 258 -0.56 0.60 -12.53
C ALA A 258 0.13 -0.47 -11.66
N ARG A 259 -0.38 -0.75 -10.45
CA ARG A 259 0.11 -1.84 -9.60
C ARG A 259 -0.13 -3.20 -10.23
N LEU A 260 -1.30 -3.42 -10.83
CA LEU A 260 -1.60 -4.66 -11.58
C LEU A 260 -0.66 -4.83 -12.77
N LEU A 261 -0.35 -3.75 -13.50
CA LEU A 261 0.62 -3.76 -14.58
C LEU A 261 2.02 -4.14 -14.07
N GLY A 262 2.47 -3.53 -12.98
CA GLY A 262 3.73 -3.88 -12.33
C GLY A 262 3.78 -5.35 -11.89
N ALA A 263 2.71 -5.84 -11.25
CA ALA A 263 2.60 -7.23 -10.80
C ALA A 263 2.62 -8.23 -11.98
N SER A 264 2.00 -7.87 -13.11
CA SER A 264 1.94 -8.75 -14.29
C SER A 264 3.30 -9.03 -14.92
N VAL A 265 4.24 -8.08 -14.80
CA VAL A 265 5.61 -8.22 -15.35
C VAL A 265 6.65 -8.62 -14.30
N ALA A 266 6.25 -8.71 -13.03
CA ALA A 266 7.11 -9.10 -11.92
C ALA A 266 7.45 -10.59 -11.97
N THR A 267 8.68 -10.93 -11.62
CA THR A 267 9.22 -12.30 -11.65
C THR A 267 9.75 -12.81 -10.31
N GLY A 268 9.71 -11.96 -9.27
CA GLY A 268 10.00 -12.36 -7.89
C GLY A 268 8.90 -13.24 -7.31
N GLU A 269 9.26 -14.01 -6.29
CA GLU A 269 8.35 -14.88 -5.54
C GLU A 269 7.37 -14.07 -4.68
N THR A 270 7.80 -12.88 -4.23
CA THR A 270 6.98 -11.89 -3.55
C THR A 270 6.91 -10.59 -4.34
N LEU A 271 5.82 -9.85 -4.15
CA LEU A 271 5.63 -8.49 -4.62
C LEU A 271 5.76 -7.57 -3.40
N THR A 272 6.59 -6.54 -3.51
CA THR A 272 6.71 -5.50 -2.47
C THR A 272 6.39 -4.15 -3.08
N PHE A 273 5.26 -3.59 -2.70
CA PHE A 273 4.78 -2.30 -3.17
C PHE A 273 5.31 -1.19 -2.28
N LEU A 274 5.80 -0.11 -2.91
CA LEU A 274 6.23 1.12 -2.27
C LEU A 274 5.70 2.32 -3.06
N ASP A 275 5.44 3.43 -2.38
CA ASP A 275 5.16 4.70 -3.05
C ASP A 275 6.47 5.38 -3.48
N ALA A 276 6.38 6.34 -4.40
CA ALA A 276 7.54 6.97 -5.03
C ALA A 276 8.25 8.06 -4.20
N HIS A 277 7.92 8.17 -2.91
CA HIS A 277 8.43 9.18 -1.99
C HIS A 277 8.66 8.54 -0.61
N CYS A 278 9.45 7.46 -0.62
CA CYS A 278 9.78 6.67 0.54
C CYS A 278 11.30 6.62 0.80
N GLU A 279 11.68 6.42 2.06
CA GLU A 279 13.06 6.13 2.45
C GLU A 279 13.07 4.88 3.35
N CYS A 280 13.73 3.82 2.90
CA CYS A 280 13.82 2.56 3.62
C CYS A 280 14.84 2.65 4.77
N PHE A 281 14.47 2.15 5.95
CA PHE A 281 15.38 2.05 7.09
C PHE A 281 16.24 0.79 7.01
N TYR A 282 17.25 0.67 7.88
CA TYR A 282 18.12 -0.50 7.92
C TYR A 282 17.33 -1.78 8.23
N GLY A 283 17.61 -2.88 7.53
CA GLY A 283 17.01 -4.20 7.77
C GLY A 283 15.49 -4.23 7.61
N TRP A 284 14.92 -3.41 6.72
CA TRP A 284 13.48 -3.29 6.53
C TRP A 284 12.88 -4.49 5.79
N LEU A 285 13.62 -5.12 4.87
CA LEU A 285 13.05 -6.07 3.92
C LEU A 285 12.94 -7.48 4.49
N GLU A 286 13.97 -7.91 5.22
CA GLU A 286 14.10 -9.28 5.72
C GLU A 286 12.96 -9.68 6.66
N PRO A 287 12.47 -8.85 7.61
CA PRO A 287 11.33 -9.21 8.45
C PRO A 287 10.04 -9.45 7.65
N LEU A 288 9.81 -8.69 6.57
CA LEU A 288 8.63 -8.85 5.71
C LEU A 288 8.70 -10.18 4.95
N LEU A 289 9.83 -10.45 4.30
CA LEU A 289 10.01 -11.65 3.49
C LEU A 289 10.10 -12.91 4.34
N ALA A 290 10.73 -12.84 5.52
CA ALA A 290 10.74 -13.92 6.49
C ALA A 290 9.33 -14.29 6.95
N ARG A 291 8.49 -13.28 7.23
CA ARG A 291 7.12 -13.52 7.66
C ARG A 291 6.28 -14.21 6.59
N ILE A 292 6.44 -13.81 5.33
CA ILE A 292 5.78 -14.47 4.18
C ILE A 292 6.32 -15.88 3.96
N ALA A 293 7.62 -16.12 4.17
CA ALA A 293 8.21 -17.45 4.07
C ALA A 293 7.61 -18.42 5.12
N GLU A 294 7.36 -17.93 6.33
CA GLU A 294 6.71 -18.69 7.41
C GLU A 294 5.21 -18.86 7.20
N ASN A 295 4.54 -17.84 6.67
CA ASN A 295 3.10 -17.84 6.44
C ASN A 295 2.78 -17.19 5.07
N PRO A 296 2.61 -17.99 3.99
CA PRO A 296 2.43 -17.46 2.64
C PRO A 296 1.12 -16.70 2.41
N VAL A 297 0.14 -16.84 3.32
CA VAL A 297 -1.12 -16.08 3.29
C VAL A 297 -1.09 -14.80 4.13
N ALA A 298 0.07 -14.45 4.71
CA ALA A 298 0.29 -13.18 5.38
C ALA A 298 0.57 -12.07 4.35
N VAL A 299 -0.13 -10.96 4.50
CA VAL A 299 0.12 -9.70 3.80
C VAL A 299 0.71 -8.75 4.81
N VAL A 300 1.95 -8.31 4.56
CA VAL A 300 2.82 -7.80 5.61
C VAL A 300 3.28 -6.39 5.26
N SER A 301 2.98 -5.42 6.12
CA SER A 301 3.39 -4.02 5.98
C SER A 301 4.56 -3.67 6.91
N PRO A 302 5.43 -2.73 6.51
CA PRO A 302 6.34 -2.09 7.45
C PRO A 302 5.57 -1.23 8.45
N ASP A 303 6.19 -0.92 9.57
CA ASP A 303 5.83 0.24 10.38
C ASP A 303 6.22 1.52 9.61
N ILE A 304 5.22 2.33 9.28
CA ILE A 304 5.39 3.46 8.37
C ILE A 304 5.79 4.70 9.17
N ALA A 305 7.06 5.09 9.05
CA ALA A 305 7.57 6.31 9.65
C ALA A 305 7.14 7.55 8.85
N SER A 306 6.93 8.67 9.53
CA SER A 306 6.67 9.94 8.87
C SER A 306 7.97 10.58 8.41
N ILE A 307 8.03 10.96 7.13
CA ILE A 307 8.97 11.96 6.62
C ILE A 307 8.21 13.28 6.53
N ASP A 308 8.64 14.29 7.30
CA ASP A 308 7.96 15.59 7.33
C ASP A 308 7.99 16.25 5.95
N LEU A 309 6.81 16.61 5.42
CA LEU A 309 6.67 17.17 4.08
C LEU A 309 7.35 18.54 3.90
N ASN A 310 7.66 19.26 4.98
CA ASN A 310 8.24 20.60 4.92
C ASN A 310 9.76 20.60 5.09
N THR A 311 10.28 19.73 5.95
CA THR A 311 11.68 19.72 6.38
C THR A 311 12.41 18.45 5.99
N PHE A 312 11.70 17.42 5.52
CA PHE A 312 12.24 16.09 5.21
C PHE A 312 12.95 15.42 6.41
N GLU A 313 12.55 15.79 7.63
CA GLU A 313 12.93 15.09 8.84
C GLU A 313 12.31 13.70 8.87
N PHE A 314 13.13 12.68 9.12
CA PHE A 314 12.69 11.31 9.25
C PHE A 314 12.37 11.01 10.72
N SER A 315 11.13 10.62 11.01
CA SER A 315 10.71 10.20 12.35
C SER A 315 11.27 8.81 12.66
N LYS A 316 12.44 8.77 13.29
CA LYS A 316 13.16 7.51 13.56
C LYS A 316 12.41 6.63 14.56
N PRO A 317 12.51 5.29 14.44
CA PRO A 317 12.02 4.39 15.47
C PRO A 317 12.74 4.66 16.79
N SER A 318 12.09 4.37 17.90
CA SER A 318 12.68 4.51 19.23
C SER A 318 12.87 3.13 19.86
N PRO A 319 14.03 2.85 20.49
CA PRO A 319 14.34 1.52 21.01
C PRO A 319 13.53 1.12 22.24
N TYR A 320 12.84 2.07 22.90
CA TYR A 320 12.11 1.84 24.15
C TYR A 320 10.63 2.23 24.10
N VAL A 321 10.16 2.80 22.99
CA VAL A 321 8.76 3.22 22.84
C VAL A 321 8.01 2.12 22.10
N HIS A 322 7.20 1.37 22.85
CA HIS A 322 6.36 0.28 22.33
C HIS A 322 4.94 0.74 21.97
N SER A 323 4.73 2.05 21.79
CA SER A 323 3.43 2.61 21.41
C SER A 323 3.26 2.51 19.90
N HIS A 324 2.73 1.37 19.46
CA HIS A 324 2.45 1.14 18.05
C HIS A 324 1.01 1.50 17.71
N ASN A 325 0.80 1.83 16.44
CA ASN A 325 -0.52 1.95 15.85
C ASN A 325 -0.82 0.75 14.96
N ARG A 326 -2.10 0.43 14.83
CA ARG A 326 -2.64 -0.45 13.80
C ARG A 326 -3.61 0.34 12.92
N GLY A 327 -3.81 -0.13 11.70
CA GLY A 327 -4.78 0.44 10.78
C GLY A 327 -6.21 0.10 11.18
N ASN A 328 -7.09 1.07 11.11
CA ASN A 328 -8.54 0.91 11.25
C ASN A 328 -9.30 1.51 10.06
N PHE A 329 -10.63 1.52 10.18
CA PHE A 329 -11.49 2.29 9.28
C PHE A 329 -12.61 2.95 10.09
N ASP A 330 -13.08 4.10 9.61
CA ASP A 330 -14.32 4.72 10.10
C ASP A 330 -15.52 4.32 9.23
N TRP A 331 -16.73 4.62 9.71
CA TRP A 331 -17.97 4.32 8.98
C TRP A 331 -18.23 5.25 7.78
N SER A 332 -17.30 6.15 7.48
CA SER A 332 -17.22 6.88 6.20
C SER A 332 -16.28 6.17 5.19
N SER A 333 -15.87 4.93 5.50
CA SER A 333 -14.93 4.10 4.74
C SER A 333 -13.56 4.77 4.52
N SER A 334 -13.11 5.57 5.49
CA SER A 334 -11.79 6.18 5.47
C SER A 334 -10.82 5.40 6.36
N PHE A 335 -9.56 5.30 5.92
CA PHE A 335 -8.48 4.67 6.69
C PHE A 335 -8.05 5.57 7.86
N GLY A 336 -7.71 4.95 8.98
CA GLY A 336 -7.14 5.64 10.12
C GLY A 336 -6.14 4.79 10.89
N TRP A 337 -5.58 5.39 11.94
CA TRP A 337 -4.65 4.75 12.86
C TRP A 337 -5.23 4.75 14.27
N GLU A 338 -5.04 3.65 14.99
CA GLU A 338 -5.40 3.55 16.40
C GLU A 338 -4.34 2.77 17.19
N SER A 339 -4.29 3.01 18.50
CA SER A 339 -3.40 2.28 19.39
C SER A 339 -3.77 0.79 19.49
N LEU A 340 -2.78 -0.06 19.76
CA LEU A 340 -3.02 -1.49 19.93
C LEU A 340 -3.92 -1.81 21.14
N PRO A 341 -4.86 -2.77 21.01
CA PRO A 341 -5.64 -3.23 22.15
C PRO A 341 -4.77 -4.05 23.12
N LYS A 342 -5.20 -4.11 24.39
CA LYS A 342 -4.45 -4.77 25.47
C LYS A 342 -4.12 -6.24 25.19
N HIS A 343 -5.01 -6.97 24.53
CA HIS A 343 -4.78 -8.38 24.22
C HIS A 343 -3.68 -8.59 23.17
N GLU A 344 -3.57 -7.68 22.20
CA GLU A 344 -2.54 -7.73 21.17
C GLU A 344 -1.17 -7.38 21.76
N ASN A 345 -1.11 -6.37 22.64
CA ASN A 345 0.10 -6.07 23.42
C ASN A 345 0.54 -7.26 24.29
N LYS A 346 -0.39 -7.99 24.89
CA LYS A 346 -0.08 -9.18 25.70
C LYS A 346 0.38 -10.37 24.86
N ARG A 347 -0.10 -10.51 23.62
CA ARG A 347 0.24 -11.61 22.71
C ARG A 347 1.68 -11.48 22.21
N ARG A 348 2.13 -10.26 21.94
CA ARG A 348 3.47 -9.94 21.44
C ARG A 348 4.47 -10.00 22.59
N LYS A 349 5.54 -10.79 22.43
CA LYS A 349 6.58 -10.94 23.47
C LYS A 349 7.71 -9.93 23.34
N ASP A 350 7.99 -9.53 22.10
CA ASP A 350 9.02 -8.59 21.69
C ASP A 350 8.62 -7.99 20.33
N GLU A 351 9.45 -7.08 19.81
CA GLU A 351 9.15 -6.33 18.59
C GLU A 351 9.34 -7.12 17.28
N THR A 352 9.89 -8.34 17.34
CA THR A 352 9.94 -9.25 16.19
C THR A 352 8.59 -9.91 15.88
N TYR A 353 7.62 -9.82 16.81
CA TYR A 353 6.28 -10.37 16.62
C TYR A 353 5.45 -9.44 15.73
N PRO A 354 4.77 -9.97 14.68
CA PRO A 354 3.85 -9.18 13.87
C PRO A 354 2.75 -8.57 14.74
N ILE A 355 2.27 -7.40 14.36
CA ILE A 355 1.04 -6.78 14.88
C ILE A 355 -0.10 -7.13 13.94
N ARG A 356 -1.17 -7.77 14.43
CA ARG A 356 -2.38 -7.99 13.63
C ARG A 356 -3.14 -6.69 13.46
N THR A 357 -3.41 -6.32 12.21
CA THR A 357 -4.04 -5.04 11.88
C THR A 357 -5.36 -5.25 11.14
N PRO A 358 -6.49 -4.66 11.59
CA PRO A 358 -7.77 -4.73 10.89
C PRO A 358 -7.68 -4.28 9.44
N THR A 359 -7.04 -3.14 9.22
CA THR A 359 -6.75 -2.59 7.90
C THR A 359 -5.28 -2.21 7.78
N PHE A 360 -4.83 -1.89 6.58
CA PHE A 360 -3.50 -1.38 6.31
C PHE A 360 -3.57 -0.13 5.43
N ALA A 361 -2.54 0.71 5.46
CA ALA A 361 -2.50 1.94 4.68
C ALA A 361 -2.52 1.67 3.16
N GLY A 362 -2.05 0.49 2.73
CA GLY A 362 -2.09 0.05 1.33
C GLY A 362 -0.96 0.58 0.45
N GLY A 363 -0.31 1.69 0.81
CA GLY A 363 0.87 2.23 0.10
C GLY A 363 2.07 1.28 0.08
N LEU A 364 2.38 0.72 1.26
CA LEU A 364 3.60 -0.05 1.51
C LEU A 364 3.28 -1.43 2.09
N PHE A 365 3.59 -2.50 1.35
CA PHE A 365 3.43 -3.88 1.82
C PHE A 365 4.13 -4.90 0.93
N SER A 366 4.38 -6.08 1.51
CA SER A 366 4.84 -7.27 0.81
C SER A 366 3.77 -8.37 0.83
N ILE A 367 3.68 -9.13 -0.25
CA ILE A 367 2.76 -10.28 -0.39
C ILE A 367 3.39 -11.34 -1.29
N SER A 368 3.12 -12.63 -1.04
CA SER A 368 3.45 -13.67 -2.02
C SER A 368 2.76 -13.37 -3.36
N LYS A 369 3.50 -13.47 -4.48
CA LYS A 369 2.93 -13.24 -5.81
C LYS A 369 1.79 -14.22 -6.10
N ASP A 370 2.01 -15.51 -5.81
CA ASP A 370 1.00 -16.56 -5.98
C ASP A 370 -0.23 -16.29 -5.11
N TYR A 371 -0.03 -15.85 -3.86
CA TYR A 371 -1.15 -15.50 -2.98
C TYR A 371 -1.89 -14.26 -3.47
N PHE A 372 -1.18 -13.23 -3.95
CA PHE A 372 -1.78 -12.02 -4.54
C PHE A 372 -2.68 -12.34 -5.73
N GLU A 373 -2.26 -13.26 -6.60
CA GLU A 373 -3.08 -13.74 -7.71
C GLU A 373 -4.26 -14.60 -7.22
N HIS A 374 -4.01 -15.53 -6.29
CA HIS A 374 -5.02 -16.42 -5.72
C HIS A 374 -6.18 -15.66 -5.05
N ILE A 375 -5.86 -14.62 -4.28
CA ILE A 375 -6.84 -13.75 -3.62
C ILE A 375 -7.48 -12.71 -4.56
N GLY A 376 -7.23 -12.80 -5.87
CA GLY A 376 -7.86 -11.95 -6.86
C GLY A 376 -7.35 -10.51 -6.88
N SER A 377 -6.05 -10.33 -6.62
CA SER A 377 -5.25 -9.12 -6.87
C SER A 377 -5.91 -7.81 -6.45
N TYR A 378 -6.42 -7.01 -7.37
CA TYR A 378 -7.26 -5.84 -7.06
C TYR A 378 -8.55 -5.91 -7.87
N ASP A 379 -9.57 -5.17 -7.44
CA ASP A 379 -10.74 -4.89 -8.27
C ASP A 379 -10.34 -3.95 -9.42
N GLU A 380 -10.18 -4.50 -10.62
CA GLU A 380 -9.70 -3.80 -11.82
C GLU A 380 -10.59 -2.63 -12.28
N GLU A 381 -11.84 -2.59 -11.80
CA GLU A 381 -12.81 -1.54 -12.11
C GLU A 381 -12.78 -0.37 -11.11
N MET A 382 -11.95 -0.44 -10.07
CA MET A 382 -11.66 0.72 -9.23
C MET A 382 -10.73 1.69 -9.97
N GLU A 383 -11.07 2.97 -9.93
CA GLU A 383 -10.39 3.98 -10.74
C GLU A 383 -9.51 4.90 -9.88
N ILE A 384 -8.42 5.40 -10.45
CA ILE A 384 -7.51 6.41 -9.87
C ILE A 384 -6.87 6.00 -8.54
N TRP A 385 -7.57 6.18 -7.43
CA TRP A 385 -7.07 5.97 -6.08
C TRP A 385 -8.24 5.98 -5.09
N GLY A 386 -8.11 5.25 -3.99
CA GLY A 386 -8.98 5.33 -2.82
C GLY A 386 -9.91 4.12 -2.71
N GLY A 387 -9.98 3.56 -1.51
CA GLY A 387 -10.82 2.42 -1.15
C GLY A 387 -10.16 1.06 -1.38
N GLU A 388 -9.13 0.95 -2.22
CA GLU A 388 -8.49 -0.33 -2.56
C GLU A 388 -7.77 -0.96 -1.36
N ASN A 389 -7.24 -0.15 -0.47
CA ASN A 389 -6.58 -0.60 0.75
C ASN A 389 -7.61 -1.20 1.73
N ILE A 390 -8.79 -0.59 1.86
CA ILE A 390 -9.88 -1.11 2.71
C ILE A 390 -10.51 -2.36 2.08
N GLU A 391 -10.74 -2.36 0.75
CA GLU A 391 -11.24 -3.54 0.02
C GLU A 391 -10.32 -4.74 0.20
N MET A 392 -9.02 -4.56 -0.03
CA MET A 392 -8.03 -5.61 0.16
C MET A 392 -7.94 -6.03 1.63
N SER A 393 -8.15 -5.09 2.57
CA SER A 393 -8.19 -5.40 4.01
C SER A 393 -9.28 -6.41 4.35
N PHE A 394 -10.51 -6.11 3.97
CA PHE A 394 -11.66 -6.97 4.23
C PHE A 394 -11.51 -8.30 3.51
N ARG A 395 -11.10 -8.28 2.24
CA ARG A 395 -10.89 -9.49 1.44
C ARG A 395 -9.83 -10.41 2.05
N VAL A 396 -8.66 -9.89 2.43
CA VAL A 396 -7.58 -10.71 3.03
C VAL A 396 -8.07 -11.43 4.27
N TRP A 397 -8.69 -10.70 5.20
CA TRP A 397 -9.17 -11.29 6.44
C TRP A 397 -10.33 -12.27 6.20
N GLN A 398 -11.36 -11.86 5.46
CA GLN A 398 -12.54 -12.68 5.24
C GLN A 398 -12.23 -13.95 4.45
N CYS A 399 -11.26 -13.91 3.54
CA CYS A 399 -10.87 -15.05 2.71
C CYS A 399 -9.73 -15.90 3.32
N GLY A 400 -9.44 -15.73 4.62
CA GLY A 400 -8.57 -16.65 5.39
C GLY A 400 -7.09 -16.27 5.48
N GLY A 401 -6.70 -15.11 4.97
CA GLY A 401 -5.36 -14.54 5.15
C GLY A 401 -5.18 -13.78 6.46
N GLN A 402 -4.03 -13.14 6.61
CA GLN A 402 -3.70 -12.29 7.76
C GLN A 402 -3.09 -10.98 7.27
N LEU A 403 -3.51 -9.86 7.85
CA LEU A 403 -2.85 -8.57 7.67
C LEU A 403 -2.04 -8.21 8.91
N GLU A 404 -0.76 -7.92 8.68
CA GLU A 404 0.21 -7.75 9.73
C GLU A 404 1.12 -6.55 9.47
N ILE A 405 1.48 -5.84 10.54
CA ILE A 405 2.54 -4.83 10.54
C ILE A 405 3.77 -5.44 11.23
N MET A 406 4.95 -5.31 10.65
CA MET A 406 6.21 -5.77 11.23
C MET A 406 6.99 -4.58 11.81
N PRO A 407 7.04 -4.40 13.14
CA PRO A 407 7.73 -3.26 13.77
C PRO A 407 9.22 -3.18 13.45
N CYS A 408 9.89 -4.32 13.26
CA CYS A 408 11.29 -4.36 12.85
C CYS A 408 11.52 -3.87 11.42
N SER A 409 10.48 -3.81 10.60
CA SER A 409 10.53 -3.25 9.25
C SER A 409 10.04 -1.80 9.28
N VAL A 410 10.93 -0.84 9.04
CA VAL A 410 10.57 0.58 9.07
C VAL A 410 10.82 1.20 7.69
N VAL A 411 9.81 1.88 7.16
CA VAL A 411 9.93 2.64 5.92
C VAL A 411 9.31 4.01 6.11
N GLY A 412 10.09 5.06 5.86
CA GLY A 412 9.61 6.43 5.88
C GLY A 412 8.78 6.75 4.65
N HIS A 413 7.73 7.54 4.84
CA HIS A 413 6.84 8.01 3.78
C HIS A 413 6.55 9.50 3.95
N VAL A 414 6.61 10.27 2.85
CA VAL A 414 6.24 11.70 2.85
C VAL A 414 4.71 11.84 2.88
N PHE A 415 4.14 11.99 4.07
CA PHE A 415 2.70 12.20 4.24
C PHE A 415 2.30 13.61 3.79
N ARG A 416 1.36 13.68 2.84
CA ARG A 416 0.83 14.95 2.31
C ARG A 416 -0.51 15.26 2.98
N SER A 417 -0.79 16.54 3.19
CA SER A 417 -2.09 17.00 3.71
C SER A 417 -3.17 17.08 2.63
N LYS A 418 -2.77 17.14 1.36
CA LYS A 418 -3.64 17.19 0.18
C LYS A 418 -3.06 16.32 -0.93
N SER A 419 -3.93 15.76 -1.76
CA SER A 419 -3.50 15.04 -2.96
C SER A 419 -2.94 16.03 -3.99
N PRO A 420 -1.75 15.78 -4.56
CA PRO A 420 -1.18 16.58 -5.65
C PRO A 420 -1.83 16.29 -7.01
N HIS A 421 -2.71 15.28 -7.07
CA HIS A 421 -3.16 14.70 -8.31
C HIS A 421 -4.51 15.26 -8.77
N THR A 422 -4.65 15.45 -10.07
CA THR A 422 -5.95 15.71 -10.69
C THR A 422 -6.82 14.45 -10.66
N PHE A 423 -8.13 14.62 -10.56
CA PHE A 423 -9.10 13.54 -10.67
C PHE A 423 -9.92 13.76 -11.95
N PRO A 424 -9.60 13.08 -13.08
CA PRO A 424 -10.20 13.34 -14.39
C PRO A 424 -11.74 13.31 -14.40
N LYS A 425 -12.34 12.48 -13.54
CA LYS A 425 -13.79 12.35 -13.36
C LYS A 425 -14.29 12.93 -12.03
N GLY A 426 -13.48 13.76 -11.36
CA GLY A 426 -13.76 14.31 -10.04
C GLY A 426 -13.54 13.31 -8.88
N THR A 427 -13.68 13.80 -7.66
CA THR A 427 -13.47 13.01 -6.41
C THR A 427 -14.56 11.95 -6.18
N GLN A 428 -15.67 12.00 -6.94
CA GLN A 428 -16.73 10.97 -6.92
C GLN A 428 -16.17 9.57 -7.19
N VAL A 429 -15.05 9.47 -7.90
CA VAL A 429 -14.33 8.20 -8.13
C VAL A 429 -14.01 7.46 -6.82
N ILE A 430 -13.59 8.19 -5.77
CA ILE A 430 -13.28 7.59 -4.47
C ILE A 430 -14.54 6.97 -3.87
N THR A 431 -15.65 7.73 -3.84
CA THR A 431 -16.94 7.24 -3.35
C THR A 431 -17.43 6.04 -4.16
N ARG A 432 -17.25 6.05 -5.49
CA ARG A 432 -17.59 4.92 -6.36
C ARG A 432 -16.80 3.66 -5.96
N ASN A 433 -15.50 3.77 -5.75
CA ASN A 433 -14.66 2.65 -5.30
C ASN A 433 -15.10 2.14 -3.92
N GLN A 434 -15.44 3.04 -2.99
CA GLN A 434 -15.98 2.67 -1.67
C GLN A 434 -17.35 1.98 -1.76
N VAL A 435 -18.23 2.36 -2.69
CA VAL A 435 -19.48 1.63 -2.92
C VAL A 435 -19.19 0.22 -3.44
N ARG A 436 -18.24 0.06 -4.36
CA ARG A 436 -17.86 -1.26 -4.89
C ARG A 436 -17.38 -2.21 -3.79
N LEU A 437 -16.50 -1.75 -2.89
CA LEU A 437 -16.04 -2.58 -1.77
C LEU A 437 -17.16 -2.87 -0.78
N ALA A 438 -18.04 -1.90 -0.50
CA ALA A 438 -19.12 -2.06 0.46
C ALA A 438 -20.15 -3.09 -0.04
N GLU A 439 -20.53 -3.02 -1.31
CA GLU A 439 -21.42 -4.00 -1.94
C GLU A 439 -20.87 -5.42 -1.93
N VAL A 440 -19.55 -5.60 -2.05
CA VAL A 440 -18.93 -6.93 -2.10
C VAL A 440 -18.65 -7.48 -0.71
N TRP A 441 -18.20 -6.67 0.25
CA TRP A 441 -17.54 -7.16 1.47
C TRP A 441 -18.23 -6.80 2.79
N MET A 442 -19.14 -5.81 2.81
CA MET A 442 -19.71 -5.29 4.07
C MET A 442 -21.08 -5.86 4.44
N ASP A 443 -21.67 -6.71 3.60
CA ASP A 443 -22.98 -7.34 3.85
C ASP A 443 -24.05 -6.31 4.26
N GLU A 444 -24.80 -6.52 5.34
CA GLU A 444 -25.80 -5.57 5.85
C GLU A 444 -25.20 -4.27 6.41
N TYR A 445 -23.91 -4.26 6.78
CA TYR A 445 -23.26 -3.10 7.39
C TYR A 445 -22.94 -1.98 6.40
N LYS A 446 -23.06 -2.23 5.08
CA LYS A 446 -22.93 -1.19 4.05
C LYS A 446 -23.96 -0.06 4.21
N GLU A 447 -25.13 -0.35 4.78
CA GLU A 447 -26.18 0.64 5.03
C GLU A 447 -25.72 1.73 6.01
N ILE A 448 -24.85 1.39 6.96
CA ILE A 448 -24.24 2.35 7.89
C ILE A 448 -23.40 3.38 7.13
N PHE A 449 -22.63 2.94 6.13
CA PHE A 449 -21.84 3.79 5.26
C PHE A 449 -22.72 4.65 4.34
N TYR A 450 -23.72 4.06 3.69
CA TYR A 450 -24.61 4.79 2.77
C TYR A 450 -25.39 5.90 3.47
N ARG A 451 -25.79 5.69 4.72
CA ARG A 451 -26.48 6.71 5.51
C ARG A 451 -25.61 7.93 5.81
N ARG A 452 -24.30 7.73 6.01
CA ARG A 452 -23.33 8.80 6.31
C ARG A 452 -22.83 9.52 5.07
N ASN A 453 -22.81 8.84 3.93
CA ASN A 453 -22.34 9.36 2.66
C ASN A 453 -23.47 9.39 1.63
N THR A 454 -24.13 10.55 1.51
CA THR A 454 -25.27 10.76 0.61
C THR A 454 -24.93 10.51 -0.86
N GLU A 455 -23.68 10.80 -1.28
CA GLU A 455 -23.22 10.50 -2.63
C GLU A 455 -23.07 8.98 -2.85
N ALA A 456 -22.62 8.23 -1.85
CA ALA A 456 -22.59 6.77 -1.91
C ALA A 456 -24.01 6.19 -2.06
N ALA A 457 -24.96 6.64 -1.23
CA ALA A 457 -26.36 6.23 -1.33
C ALA A 457 -26.96 6.53 -2.72
N LYS A 458 -26.62 7.69 -3.29
CA LYS A 458 -27.04 8.06 -4.65
C LYS A 458 -26.45 7.13 -5.71
N ILE A 459 -25.16 6.82 -5.64
CA ILE A 459 -24.49 5.88 -6.56
C ILE A 459 -25.15 4.51 -6.51
N VAL A 460 -25.49 4.01 -5.32
CA VAL A 460 -26.21 2.73 -5.13
C VAL A 460 -27.60 2.79 -5.76
N LYS A 461 -28.39 3.82 -5.45
CA LYS A 461 -29.74 4.01 -6.00
C LYS A 461 -29.74 4.10 -7.54
N GLN A 462 -28.72 4.72 -8.11
CA GLN A 462 -28.55 4.88 -9.55
C GLN A 462 -27.81 3.70 -10.21
N LYS A 463 -27.29 2.75 -9.41
CA LYS A 463 -26.47 1.61 -9.85
C LYS A 463 -25.27 2.01 -10.73
N THR A 464 -24.63 3.14 -10.41
CA THR A 464 -23.51 3.70 -11.18
C THR A 464 -22.13 3.23 -10.71
N PHE A 465 -22.06 2.29 -9.76
CA PHE A 465 -20.81 1.69 -9.27
C PHE A 465 -20.22 0.64 -10.21
N GLY A 466 -20.92 0.28 -11.30
CA GLY A 466 -20.46 -0.69 -12.29
C GLY A 466 -20.72 -2.14 -11.89
N ASP A 467 -20.31 -3.09 -12.75
CA ASP A 467 -20.48 -4.51 -12.47
C ASP A 467 -19.49 -5.00 -11.40
N ILE A 468 -19.98 -5.81 -10.47
CA ILE A 468 -19.21 -6.44 -9.38
C ILE A 468 -19.29 -7.97 -9.41
N SER A 469 -19.88 -8.56 -10.46
CA SER A 469 -20.09 -10.00 -10.60
C SER A 469 -18.81 -10.81 -10.39
N LYS A 470 -17.68 -10.40 -10.97
CA LYS A 470 -16.37 -11.05 -10.80
C LYS A 470 -15.89 -11.06 -9.34
N ARG A 471 -16.19 -9.99 -8.60
CA ARG A 471 -15.77 -9.83 -7.20
C ARG A 471 -16.65 -10.68 -6.27
N LEU A 472 -17.96 -10.75 -6.56
CA LEU A 472 -18.89 -11.65 -5.87
C LEU A 472 -18.56 -13.13 -6.12
N ASP A 473 -18.26 -13.51 -7.37
CA ASP A 473 -17.80 -14.86 -7.72
C ASP A 473 -16.50 -15.21 -7.00
N LEU A 474 -15.52 -14.30 -6.97
CA LEU A 474 -14.29 -14.48 -6.20
C LEU A 474 -14.59 -14.76 -4.71
N ARG A 475 -15.43 -13.93 -4.09
CA ARG A 475 -15.84 -14.09 -2.68
C ARG A 475 -16.48 -15.46 -2.43
N GLN A 476 -17.33 -15.91 -3.35
CA GLN A 476 -17.98 -17.22 -3.27
C GLN A 476 -16.99 -18.38 -3.45
N ARG A 477 -16.14 -18.33 -4.49
CA ARG A 477 -15.16 -19.39 -4.80
C ARG A 477 -14.15 -19.60 -3.67
N LEU A 478 -13.70 -18.52 -3.04
CA LEU A 478 -12.78 -18.58 -1.90
C LEU A 478 -13.48 -18.88 -0.56
N GLN A 479 -14.81 -19.04 -0.57
CA GLN A 479 -15.62 -19.34 0.63
C GLN A 479 -15.36 -18.36 1.78
N CYS A 480 -15.26 -17.07 1.43
CA CYS A 480 -14.90 -16.04 2.40
C CYS A 480 -16.00 -15.88 3.46
N LYS A 481 -15.57 -15.55 4.68
CA LYS A 481 -16.47 -15.24 5.81
C LYS A 481 -17.23 -13.94 5.57
N ASN A 482 -18.28 -13.71 6.35
CA ASN A 482 -19.09 -12.50 6.27
C ASN A 482 -18.48 -11.35 7.10
N PHE A 483 -19.04 -10.14 6.97
CA PHE A 483 -18.56 -8.95 7.66
C PHE A 483 -18.83 -9.02 9.18
N THR A 484 -19.89 -9.68 9.62
CA THR A 484 -20.14 -9.98 11.05
C THR A 484 -18.98 -10.76 11.65
N TRP A 485 -18.47 -11.78 10.94
CA TRP A 485 -17.29 -12.54 11.36
C TRP A 485 -16.06 -11.64 11.43
N TYR A 486 -15.85 -10.77 10.44
CA TYR A 486 -14.73 -9.83 10.45
C TYR A 486 -14.78 -8.91 11.68
N LEU A 487 -15.92 -8.26 11.95
CA LEU A 487 -16.08 -7.42 13.14
C LEU A 487 -15.89 -8.21 14.44
N SER A 488 -16.36 -9.45 14.51
CA SER A 488 -16.25 -10.25 15.74
C SER A 488 -14.86 -10.83 16.01
N ASN A 489 -14.09 -11.14 14.96
CA ASN A 489 -12.85 -11.92 15.07
C ASN A 489 -11.59 -11.10 14.77
N VAL A 490 -11.71 -10.06 13.95
CA VAL A 490 -10.58 -9.24 13.51
C VAL A 490 -10.60 -7.89 14.21
N TYR A 491 -11.77 -7.24 14.28
CA TYR A 491 -11.90 -5.90 14.85
C TYR A 491 -13.03 -5.77 15.89
N PRO A 492 -13.00 -6.57 16.97
CA PRO A 492 -14.06 -6.56 18.00
C PRO A 492 -14.08 -5.30 18.85
N GLU A 493 -13.04 -4.46 18.77
CA GLU A 493 -12.99 -3.15 19.42
C GLU A 493 -13.71 -2.05 18.63
N ALA A 494 -14.09 -2.31 17.38
CA ALA A 494 -14.83 -1.35 16.57
C ALA A 494 -16.18 -1.06 17.23
N TYR A 495 -16.50 0.22 17.41
CA TYR A 495 -17.89 0.59 17.62
C TYR A 495 -18.66 0.36 16.32
N VAL A 496 -19.79 -0.32 16.43
CA VAL A 496 -20.67 -0.64 15.32
C VAL A 496 -21.98 0.11 15.54
N PRO A 497 -22.28 1.16 14.75
CA PRO A 497 -23.55 1.85 14.79
C PRO A 497 -24.72 0.89 14.54
N ASP A 498 -25.90 1.29 15.03
CA ASP A 498 -27.12 0.53 14.77
C ASP A 498 -27.37 0.42 13.26
N LEU A 499 -27.53 -0.82 12.78
CA LEU A 499 -27.91 -1.10 11.40
C LEU A 499 -29.21 -0.38 11.02
N ASN A 500 -30.17 -0.37 11.95
CA ASN A 500 -31.46 0.30 11.82
C ASN A 500 -31.67 1.21 13.05
N PRO A 501 -31.07 2.40 13.10
CA PRO A 501 -31.24 3.32 14.20
C PRO A 501 -32.71 3.76 14.22
N LEU A 502 -33.21 4.11 15.41
CA LEU A 502 -34.57 4.62 15.57
C LEU A 502 -34.80 5.86 14.71
N PHE A 503 -33.76 6.66 14.54
CA PHE A 503 -33.77 7.80 13.65
C PHE A 503 -32.36 8.10 13.10
N SER A 504 -32.31 8.60 11.86
CA SER A 504 -31.15 9.26 11.30
C SER A 504 -31.54 10.39 10.35
N GLY A 505 -30.81 11.50 10.39
CA GLY A 505 -31.07 12.64 9.54
C GLY A 505 -30.62 13.93 10.21
N TYR A 506 -31.50 14.93 10.28
CA TYR A 506 -31.24 16.22 10.92
C TYR A 506 -32.24 16.54 12.04
N LEU A 507 -31.83 17.45 12.93
CA LEU A 507 -32.63 17.94 14.05
C LEU A 507 -33.11 19.37 13.76
N LYS A 508 -34.38 19.54 13.41
CA LYS A 508 -34.97 20.84 13.09
C LYS A 508 -35.73 21.41 14.29
N ASN A 509 -35.44 22.65 14.67
CA ASN A 509 -36.17 23.37 15.70
C ASN A 509 -37.44 24.01 15.14
N ILE A 510 -38.57 23.93 15.86
CA ILE A 510 -39.85 24.51 15.39
C ILE A 510 -39.85 26.04 15.50
N GLY A 511 -39.31 26.58 16.59
CA GLY A 511 -39.35 28.02 16.90
C GLY A 511 -38.61 28.88 15.89
N ASN A 512 -37.34 28.58 15.65
CA ASN A 512 -36.50 29.35 14.70
C ASN A 512 -36.43 28.75 13.29
N ARG A 513 -36.98 27.54 13.07
CA ARG A 513 -36.97 26.80 11.79
C ARG A 513 -35.58 26.45 11.25
N MET A 514 -34.55 26.53 12.09
CA MET A 514 -33.17 26.15 11.80
C MET A 514 -32.89 24.72 12.27
N CYS A 515 -31.77 24.16 11.81
CA CYS A 515 -31.29 22.84 12.18
C CYS A 515 -30.14 22.96 13.18
N LEU A 516 -30.06 21.98 14.08
CA LEU A 516 -28.88 21.76 14.90
C LEU A 516 -27.70 21.44 13.98
N ASP A 517 -26.59 22.13 14.20
CA ASP A 517 -25.40 22.03 13.35
C ASP A 517 -24.16 22.01 14.23
N VAL A 518 -23.21 21.13 13.92
CA VAL A 518 -21.98 20.98 14.71
C VAL A 518 -21.02 22.15 14.54
N GLY A 519 -21.20 22.97 13.49
CA GLY A 519 -20.31 24.08 13.13
C GLY A 519 -19.00 23.63 12.49
N GLU A 520 -18.18 24.58 12.08
CA GLU A 520 -16.90 24.28 11.44
C GLU A 520 -15.87 23.70 12.41
N ASN A 521 -15.18 22.64 11.99
CA ASN A 521 -14.06 22.04 12.72
C ASN A 521 -14.39 21.64 14.17
N ASN A 522 -15.59 21.10 14.41
CA ASN A 522 -15.97 20.59 15.72
C ASN A 522 -15.56 19.11 15.88
N HIS A 523 -14.42 18.87 16.52
CA HIS A 523 -13.91 17.53 16.82
C HIS A 523 -14.16 17.09 18.27
N GLY A 524 -15.13 17.74 18.93
CA GLY A 524 -15.43 17.60 20.36
C GLY A 524 -15.04 18.83 21.19
N GLY A 525 -15.79 19.09 22.24
CA GLY A 525 -15.54 20.16 23.23
C GLY A 525 -16.02 21.55 22.84
N LYS A 526 -16.45 21.77 21.60
CA LYS A 526 -17.04 23.05 21.15
C LYS A 526 -18.57 23.04 21.26
N PRO A 527 -19.19 24.21 21.51
CA PRO A 527 -20.65 24.35 21.46
C PRO A 527 -21.17 24.12 20.04
N LEU A 528 -22.41 23.64 19.94
CA LEU A 528 -23.12 23.55 18.66
C LEU A 528 -23.72 24.92 18.27
N ILE A 529 -24.19 25.02 17.04
CA ILE A 529 -24.86 26.22 16.51
C ILE A 529 -26.23 25.84 15.93
N MET A 530 -27.05 26.86 15.69
CA MET A 530 -28.24 26.74 14.84
C MET A 530 -27.90 27.26 13.44
N TYR A 531 -28.20 26.48 12.40
CA TYR A 531 -27.91 26.87 11.02
C TYR A 531 -29.09 26.55 10.08
N SER A 532 -29.12 27.20 8.91
CA SER A 532 -30.13 26.90 7.90
C SER A 532 -30.15 25.42 7.54
N CYS A 533 -31.31 24.78 7.63
CA CYS A 533 -31.47 23.37 7.27
C CYS A 533 -31.19 23.17 5.78
N HIS A 534 -30.12 22.44 5.45
CA HIS A 534 -29.70 22.26 4.06
C HIS A 534 -29.94 20.83 3.52
N GLY A 535 -30.21 19.85 4.39
CA GLY A 535 -30.57 18.47 3.98
C GLY A 535 -29.41 17.72 3.28
N LEU A 536 -28.17 18.11 3.54
CA LEU A 536 -26.97 17.52 2.92
C LEU A 536 -26.29 16.49 3.82
N GLY A 537 -26.84 16.21 5.01
CA GLY A 537 -26.14 15.47 6.05
C GLY A 537 -24.93 16.26 6.59
N GLY A 538 -23.74 15.65 6.56
CA GLY A 538 -22.50 16.30 7.00
C GLY A 538 -22.62 16.86 8.42
N ASN A 539 -22.40 18.15 8.58
CA ASN A 539 -22.47 18.84 9.88
C ASN A 539 -23.86 18.84 10.54
N GLN A 540 -24.93 18.56 9.79
CA GLN A 540 -26.29 18.45 10.31
C GLN A 540 -26.75 16.99 10.49
N TYR A 541 -25.84 16.03 10.32
CA TYR A 541 -26.15 14.62 10.49
C TYR A 541 -26.14 14.20 11.96
N PHE A 542 -27.26 13.62 12.40
CA PHE A 542 -27.42 13.00 13.71
C PHE A 542 -28.12 11.65 13.61
N GLU A 543 -27.70 10.69 14.44
CA GLU A 543 -28.36 9.41 14.68
C GLU A 543 -28.92 9.36 16.10
N TYR A 544 -30.09 8.75 16.27
CA TYR A 544 -30.64 8.45 17.59
C TYR A 544 -30.48 6.96 17.88
N SER A 545 -29.62 6.63 18.84
CA SER A 545 -29.24 5.25 19.15
C SER A 545 -30.28 4.52 20.00
N ALA A 546 -30.23 3.19 20.01
CA ALA A 546 -31.02 2.37 20.93
C ALA A 546 -30.71 2.63 22.41
N HIS A 547 -29.57 3.28 22.72
CA HIS A 547 -29.16 3.68 24.07
C HIS A 547 -29.54 5.13 24.41
N HIS A 548 -30.45 5.72 23.62
CA HIS A 548 -30.96 7.10 23.77
C HIS A 548 -29.89 8.19 23.56
N GLU A 549 -28.84 7.91 22.78
CA GLU A 549 -27.83 8.92 22.49
C GLU A 549 -28.15 9.64 21.18
N ILE A 550 -27.91 10.94 21.13
CA ILE A 550 -27.91 11.72 19.88
C ILE A 550 -26.47 11.80 19.39
N ARG A 551 -26.14 11.04 18.36
CA ARG A 551 -24.78 10.82 17.88
C ARG A 551 -24.51 11.62 16.62
N HIS A 552 -23.37 12.31 16.58
CA HIS A 552 -22.76 12.83 15.35
C HIS A 552 -21.51 12.00 15.06
N ASN A 553 -21.62 11.05 14.14
CA ASN A 553 -20.62 9.99 13.94
C ASN A 553 -20.17 9.85 12.48
N ILE A 554 -19.75 10.98 11.89
CA ILE A 554 -19.13 11.05 10.55
C ILE A 554 -17.63 10.79 10.62
N GLN A 555 -16.88 11.59 11.39
CA GLN A 555 -15.41 11.48 11.51
C GLN A 555 -14.98 10.84 12.83
N LYS A 556 -15.65 11.25 13.92
CA LYS A 556 -15.45 10.72 15.27
C LYS A 556 -16.80 10.34 15.83
N GLU A 557 -16.83 9.38 16.73
CA GLU A 557 -18.03 9.02 17.47
C GLU A 557 -18.29 10.07 18.55
N LEU A 558 -19.02 11.11 18.18
CA LEU A 558 -19.39 12.17 19.11
C LEU A 558 -20.85 12.01 19.54
N CYS A 559 -21.11 12.27 20.81
CA CYS A 559 -22.41 12.25 21.45
C CYS A 559 -22.76 13.67 21.90
N LEU A 560 -24.03 14.03 21.74
CA LEU A 560 -24.60 15.25 22.30
C LEU A 560 -24.54 15.14 23.82
N HIS A 561 -23.78 16.03 24.45
CA HIS A 561 -23.48 15.98 25.88
C HIS A 561 -24.10 17.18 26.59
N ALA A 562 -25.00 16.88 27.49
CA ALA A 562 -25.71 17.83 28.32
C ALA A 562 -24.75 18.55 29.29
N SER A 563 -24.95 19.85 29.49
CA SER A 563 -24.11 20.69 30.35
C SER A 563 -24.96 21.82 30.94
N LYS A 564 -24.53 22.42 32.06
CA LYS A 564 -25.16 23.61 32.63
C LYS A 564 -25.04 24.86 31.74
N GLY A 565 -24.12 24.84 30.76
CA GLY A 565 -23.96 25.87 29.74
C GLY A 565 -24.51 25.44 28.38
N PRO A 566 -23.91 25.91 27.27
CA PRO A 566 -24.18 25.38 25.95
C PRO A 566 -23.94 23.86 25.89
N VAL A 567 -24.78 23.17 25.14
CA VAL A 567 -24.61 21.75 24.85
C VAL A 567 -23.40 21.56 23.94
N GLN A 568 -22.66 20.48 24.17
CA GLN A 568 -21.40 20.19 23.47
C GLN A 568 -21.50 18.84 22.76
N LEU A 569 -20.62 18.62 21.81
CA LEU A 569 -20.27 17.27 21.36
C LEU A 569 -19.08 16.77 22.16
N ARG A 570 -19.15 15.55 22.68
CA ARG A 570 -18.01 14.86 23.32
C ARG A 570 -17.86 13.47 22.75
N GLU A 571 -16.71 12.87 22.94
CA GLU A 571 -16.49 11.48 22.55
C GLU A 571 -17.45 10.58 23.32
N CYS A 572 -18.24 9.77 22.60
CA CYS A 572 -19.25 8.93 23.21
C CYS A 572 -18.65 7.99 24.25
N THR A 573 -19.28 7.94 25.42
CA THR A 573 -18.88 7.02 26.49
C THR A 573 -19.21 5.56 26.14
N TYR A 574 -20.34 5.33 25.48
CA TYR A 574 -20.71 4.02 24.97
C TYR A 574 -19.99 3.71 23.65
N LYS A 575 -19.17 2.67 23.69
CA LYS A 575 -18.40 2.09 22.58
C LYS A 575 -18.62 0.57 22.45
N GLY A 576 -19.74 0.04 22.97
CA GLY A 576 -20.08 -1.39 22.92
C GLY A 576 -20.03 -2.11 24.27
N GLN A 577 -19.87 -3.45 24.26
CA GLN A 577 -20.27 -4.38 25.34
C GLN A 577 -19.71 -4.11 26.76
N LYS A 578 -18.64 -3.33 26.90
CA LYS A 578 -17.99 -3.07 28.21
C LYS A 578 -18.20 -1.65 28.74
N THR A 579 -18.90 -0.83 28.00
CA THR A 579 -19.15 0.59 28.29
C THR A 579 -20.64 0.84 28.37
N PHE A 580 -21.04 1.93 29.00
CA PHE A 580 -22.44 2.34 29.15
C PHE A 580 -22.57 3.80 28.74
N ALA A 581 -23.73 4.17 28.19
CA ALA A 581 -24.05 5.56 27.91
C ALA A 581 -24.29 6.28 29.24
N VAL A 582 -23.56 7.36 29.50
CA VAL A 582 -23.75 8.20 30.69
C VAL A 582 -25.01 9.05 30.58
N GLY A 583 -25.60 9.45 31.71
CA GLY A 583 -26.87 10.16 31.72
C GLY A 583 -26.82 11.54 31.04
N GLU A 584 -25.66 12.20 31.01
CA GLU A 584 -25.43 13.44 30.26
C GLU A 584 -25.50 13.24 28.73
N GLU A 585 -25.34 12.01 28.24
CA GLU A 585 -25.41 11.66 26.82
C GLU A 585 -26.75 11.02 26.43
N GLN A 586 -27.64 10.82 27.41
CA GLN A 586 -28.97 10.22 27.22
C GLN A 586 -30.05 11.29 27.04
N TRP A 587 -30.80 11.19 25.96
CA TRP A 587 -31.83 12.14 25.54
C TRP A 587 -33.12 11.38 25.20
N LEU A 588 -34.23 11.77 25.82
CA LEU A 588 -35.54 11.26 25.48
C LEU A 588 -36.25 12.25 24.56
N HIS A 589 -36.63 11.79 23.37
CA HIS A 589 -37.54 12.52 22.51
C HIS A 589 -39.00 12.25 22.94
N GLN A 590 -39.61 13.25 23.56
CA GLN A 590 -40.93 13.12 24.16
C GLN A 590 -42.06 13.37 23.15
N LYS A 591 -43.30 12.97 23.52
CA LYS A 591 -44.50 13.12 22.67
C LYS A 591 -44.82 14.57 22.32
N ASP A 592 -44.38 15.52 23.15
CA ASP A 592 -44.54 16.96 22.94
C ASP A 592 -43.43 17.58 22.08
N GLN A 593 -42.56 16.73 21.50
CA GLN A 593 -41.40 17.07 20.67
C GLN A 593 -40.24 17.72 21.44
N THR A 594 -40.22 17.65 22.77
CA THR A 594 -39.06 18.10 23.54
C THR A 594 -37.94 17.06 23.53
N LEU A 595 -36.69 17.54 23.56
CA LEU A 595 -35.51 16.71 23.79
C LEU A 595 -35.07 16.87 25.25
N TYR A 596 -35.43 15.88 26.05
CA TYR A 596 -35.23 15.88 27.50
C TYR A 596 -33.95 15.11 27.87
N ASN A 597 -33.05 15.72 28.64
CA ASN A 597 -31.89 15.02 29.18
C ASN A 597 -32.20 14.39 30.55
N GLU A 598 -31.89 13.10 30.69
CA GLU A 598 -32.25 12.31 31.88
C GLU A 598 -31.45 12.71 33.13
N ALA A 599 -30.15 13.04 33.00
CA ALA A 599 -29.31 13.37 34.15
C ALA A 599 -29.60 14.75 34.75
N LEU A 600 -29.84 15.74 33.90
CA LEU A 600 -30.02 17.14 34.34
C LEU A 600 -31.50 17.52 34.53
N HIS A 601 -32.44 16.67 34.12
CA HIS A 601 -33.88 16.93 34.18
C HIS A 601 -34.28 18.24 33.44
N MET A 602 -33.64 18.51 32.30
CA MET A 602 -33.80 19.75 31.52
C MET A 602 -34.01 19.43 30.04
N CYS A 603 -34.53 20.40 29.29
CA CYS A 603 -34.84 20.25 27.86
C CYS A 603 -33.93 21.12 26.99
N LEU A 604 -33.56 20.61 25.82
CA LEU A 604 -32.77 21.35 24.83
C LEU A 604 -33.59 22.49 24.22
N THR A 605 -33.07 23.72 24.31
CA THR A 605 -33.62 24.89 23.61
C THR A 605 -32.71 25.34 22.48
N GLY A 606 -33.32 25.69 21.34
CA GLY A 606 -32.65 26.31 20.19
C GLY A 606 -32.62 27.85 20.26
N ASN A 607 -32.98 28.45 21.39
CA ASN A 607 -32.94 29.89 21.59
C ASN A 607 -31.53 30.37 22.00
N GLY A 608 -31.15 31.58 21.58
CA GLY A 608 -29.81 32.15 21.78
C GLY A 608 -28.81 31.80 20.67
N GLU A 609 -27.54 32.14 20.88
CA GLU A 609 -26.45 31.89 19.92
C GLU A 609 -26.08 30.40 19.83
N HIS A 610 -26.06 29.72 20.98
CA HIS A 610 -25.74 28.31 21.08
C HIS A 610 -26.88 27.53 21.75
N PRO A 611 -27.25 26.34 21.24
CA PRO A 611 -28.22 25.47 21.89
C PRO A 611 -27.79 25.12 23.31
N SER A 612 -28.72 25.19 24.26
CA SER A 612 -28.46 25.04 25.69
C SER A 612 -29.60 24.30 26.39
N LEU A 613 -29.40 23.95 27.66
CA LEU A 613 -30.45 23.35 28.48
C LEU A 613 -31.26 24.43 29.19
N ALA A 614 -32.59 24.29 29.15
CA ALA A 614 -33.54 25.13 29.87
C ALA A 614 -34.53 24.27 30.66
N SER A 615 -35.25 24.91 31.59
CA SER A 615 -36.40 24.25 32.24
C SER A 615 -37.41 23.82 31.18
N CYS A 616 -37.87 22.57 31.26
CA CYS A 616 -38.79 22.00 30.28
C CYS A 616 -40.12 22.76 30.23
N ASN A 617 -40.44 23.30 29.06
CA ASN A 617 -41.70 23.99 28.78
C ASN A 617 -42.29 23.46 27.46
N PRO A 618 -43.26 22.52 27.51
CA PRO A 618 -43.90 21.95 26.31
C PRO A 618 -44.62 22.97 25.42
N SER A 619 -44.85 24.19 25.90
CA SER A 619 -45.45 25.27 25.11
C SER A 619 -44.44 26.12 24.37
N ASP A 620 -43.16 26.07 24.76
CA ASP A 620 -42.08 26.85 24.13
C ASP A 620 -41.72 26.24 22.75
N PRO A 621 -41.95 26.95 21.64
CA PRO A 621 -41.62 26.42 20.32
C PRO A 621 -40.11 26.25 20.11
N PHE A 622 -39.25 26.94 20.86
CA PHE A 622 -37.79 26.77 20.78
C PHE A 622 -37.30 25.51 21.49
N GLN A 623 -38.14 24.82 22.27
CA GLN A 623 -37.82 23.52 22.87
C GLN A 623 -38.34 22.33 22.05
N LYS A 624 -39.02 22.58 20.93
CA LYS A 624 -39.61 21.54 20.09
C LYS A 624 -38.70 21.21 18.91
N TRP A 625 -38.42 19.92 18.75
CA TRP A 625 -37.49 19.38 17.76
C TRP A 625 -38.16 18.34 16.88
N ILE A 626 -37.93 18.44 15.59
CA ILE A 626 -38.36 17.48 14.59
C ILE A 626 -37.13 16.74 14.10
N PHE A 627 -37.19 15.42 14.22
CA PHE A 627 -36.26 14.50 13.60
C PHE A 627 -36.65 14.29 12.13
N GLY A 628 -35.99 15.02 11.22
CA GLY A 628 -36.24 14.95 9.78
C GLY A 628 -35.27 13.99 9.08
N GLN A 629 -35.78 13.12 8.20
CA GLN A 629 -34.92 12.22 7.40
C GLN A 629 -34.32 12.99 6.21
N ASN A 630 -33.06 12.66 5.88
CA ASN A 630 -32.35 13.20 4.70
C ASN A 630 -32.79 12.50 3.40
#